data_AF-A0AAD5Z2D5-F1
#
_entry.id   AF-A0AAD5Z2D5-F1
#
_cell.length_a   1.000
_cell.length_b   1.000
_cell.length_c   1.000
_cell.angle_alpha   90.00
_cell.angle_beta   90.00
_cell.angle_gamma   90.00
#
_symmetry.space_group_name_H-M   'P 1'
#
loop_
_entity.id
_entity.type
_entity.pdbx_description
1 polymer ?
#
loop_
_entity_poly.entity_id
_entity_poly.type
_entity_poly.pdbx_seq_one_letter_code
_entity_poly.pdbx_strand_id
1 'polypeptide(L)'
;MTFYYRPTVTEAFSSVQYIMTEANFGWLIRSVHRWSASGFSKPRELTWVTGVVLAVLTASFGVTSYSLPWDQIGYWAVKIVTGVPEAIPLIGSPLVELLRGSASVGQSTLTRLAVLEPSMIGEPADPFATPLEILPEWYFFPVFQILRTVPNKLLGVLLMVSVPLGLLTVPFWRMSINSKIHFDAQ
;
A
#
# COMPACT_ATOMS: atom_id res chain seq x y z
N MET A 1 -28.82 -0.47 -8.23
CA MET A 1 -29.70 0.42 -9.03
C MET A 1 -30.59 -0.36 -9.99
N THR A 2 -30.12 -1.45 -10.60
CA THR A 2 -30.87 -2.26 -11.57
C THR A 2 -32.24 -2.75 -11.08
N PHE A 3 -32.40 -3.04 -9.78
CA PHE A 3 -33.68 -3.50 -9.23
C PHE A 3 -34.76 -2.40 -9.13
N TYR A 4 -34.38 -1.12 -9.10
CA TYR A 4 -35.31 0.01 -8.92
C TYR A 4 -35.40 0.92 -10.16
N TYR A 5 -34.41 0.87 -11.05
CA TYR A 5 -34.38 1.71 -12.25
C TYR A 5 -35.33 1.16 -13.32
N ARG A 6 -36.21 2.02 -13.86
CA ARG A 6 -37.10 1.68 -14.96
C ARG A 6 -36.57 2.30 -16.27
N PRO A 7 -36.07 1.50 -17.22
CA PRO A 7 -35.44 2.01 -18.44
C PRO A 7 -36.47 2.37 -19.53
N THR A 8 -37.52 3.11 -19.17
CA THR A 8 -38.54 3.64 -20.12
C THR A 8 -38.48 5.17 -20.13
N VAL A 9 -38.71 5.78 -21.29
CA VAL A 9 -38.61 7.26 -21.44
C VAL A 9 -39.57 8.04 -20.54
N THR A 10 -40.68 7.42 -20.14
CA THR A 10 -41.69 8.01 -19.26
C THR A 10 -41.38 7.85 -17.77
N GLU A 11 -40.60 6.84 -17.36
CA GLU A 11 -40.39 6.51 -15.94
C GLU A 11 -38.92 6.64 -15.47
N ALA A 12 -37.97 6.89 -16.38
CA ALA A 12 -36.55 6.95 -16.05
C ALA A 12 -36.23 8.02 -14.99
N PHE A 13 -36.86 9.20 -15.06
CA PHE A 13 -36.62 10.27 -14.09
C PHE A 13 -37.25 9.99 -12.72
N SER A 14 -38.51 9.58 -12.69
CA SER A 14 -39.23 9.30 -11.44
C SER A 14 -38.63 8.10 -10.69
N SER A 15 -38.20 7.06 -11.41
CA SER A 15 -37.49 5.93 -10.79
C SER A 15 -36.15 6.33 -10.17
N VAL A 16 -35.44 7.31 -10.75
CA VAL A 16 -34.24 7.89 -10.15
C VAL A 16 -34.54 8.72 -8.91
N GLN A 17 -35.62 9.50 -8.92
CA GLN A 17 -36.05 10.27 -7.73
C GLN A 17 -36.37 9.33 -6.58
N TYR A 18 -37.15 8.28 -6.83
CA TYR A 18 -37.45 7.24 -5.84
C TYR A 18 -36.18 6.65 -5.22
N ILE A 19 -35.16 6.33 -6.03
CA ILE A 19 -33.86 5.85 -5.53
C ILE A 19 -33.19 6.88 -4.60
N MET A 20 -33.31 8.17 -4.89
CA MET A 20 -32.67 9.23 -4.10
C MET A 20 -33.40 9.57 -2.81
N THR A 21 -34.73 9.43 -2.76
CA THR A 21 -35.55 9.97 -1.67
C THR A 21 -36.25 8.92 -0.82
N GLU A 22 -36.58 7.76 -1.37
CA GLU A 22 -37.46 6.78 -0.73
C GLU A 22 -36.80 5.41 -0.54
N ALA A 23 -35.96 4.98 -1.48
CA ALA A 23 -35.26 3.71 -1.35
C ALA A 23 -34.23 3.77 -0.22
N ASN A 24 -34.28 2.79 0.71
CA ASN A 24 -33.30 2.67 1.79
C ASN A 24 -31.87 2.65 1.23
N PHE A 25 -31.03 3.58 1.71
CA PHE A 25 -29.66 3.80 1.23
C PHE A 25 -29.52 4.05 -0.28
N GLY A 26 -30.61 4.31 -1.01
CA GLY A 26 -30.56 4.49 -2.45
C GLY A 26 -29.77 5.74 -2.86
N TRP A 27 -29.84 6.81 -2.05
CA TRP A 27 -28.98 8.00 -2.19
C TRP A 27 -27.49 7.63 -2.09
N LEU A 28 -27.11 6.73 -1.18
CA LEU A 28 -25.73 6.31 -0.96
C LEU A 28 -25.25 5.46 -2.13
N ILE A 29 -26.03 4.44 -2.51
CA ILE A 29 -25.72 3.54 -3.63
C ILE A 29 -25.54 4.34 -4.93
N ARG A 30 -26.42 5.32 -5.19
CA ARG A 30 -26.32 6.17 -6.37
C ARG A 30 -25.13 7.12 -6.31
N SER A 31 -24.81 7.67 -5.14
CA SER A 31 -23.64 8.51 -4.93
C SER A 31 -22.35 7.72 -5.14
N VAL A 32 -22.23 6.53 -4.56
CA VAL A 32 -21.10 5.62 -4.76
C VAL A 32 -20.95 5.25 -6.24
N HIS A 33 -22.03 4.85 -6.92
CA HIS A 33 -21.97 4.51 -8.35
C HIS A 33 -21.51 5.69 -9.21
N ARG A 34 -22.00 6.90 -8.92
CA ARG A 34 -21.55 8.14 -9.58
C ARG A 34 -20.09 8.42 -9.29
N TRP A 35 -19.66 8.40 -8.02
CA TRP A 35 -18.27 8.67 -7.63
C TRP A 35 -17.30 7.67 -8.23
N SER A 36 -17.62 6.37 -8.22
CA SER A 36 -16.80 5.34 -8.85
C SER A 36 -16.66 5.57 -10.35
N ALA A 37 -17.75 5.91 -11.06
CA ALA A 37 -17.69 6.21 -12.49
C ALA A 37 -16.87 7.48 -12.79
N SER A 38 -17.03 8.52 -11.96
CA SER A 38 -16.22 9.74 -12.06
C SER A 38 -14.73 9.48 -11.76
N GLY A 39 -14.43 8.54 -10.87
CA GLY A 39 -13.06 8.14 -10.51
C GLY A 39 -12.28 7.45 -11.64
N PHE A 40 -12.90 7.07 -12.75
CA PHE A 40 -12.21 6.60 -13.97
C PHE A 40 -12.20 7.64 -15.09
N SER A 41 -12.97 8.70 -14.93
CA SER A 41 -13.05 9.81 -15.87
C SER A 41 -11.88 10.78 -15.66
N LYS A 42 -11.50 11.54 -16.68
CA LYS A 42 -10.49 12.59 -16.51
C LYS A 42 -11.02 13.67 -15.54
N PRO A 43 -10.18 14.25 -14.68
CA PRO A 43 -8.76 13.96 -14.42
C PRO A 43 -8.53 12.60 -13.69
N ARG A 44 -7.59 11.75 -14.18
CA ARG A 44 -7.28 10.39 -13.67
C ARG A 44 -6.20 10.35 -12.58
N GLU A 45 -5.79 11.52 -12.11
CA GLU A 45 -4.72 11.74 -11.14
C GLU A 45 -5.10 11.15 -9.78
N LEU A 46 -6.36 11.30 -9.38
CA LEU A 46 -6.89 10.68 -8.16
C LEU A 46 -6.84 9.16 -8.23
N THR A 47 -7.21 8.57 -9.37
CA THR A 47 -7.14 7.11 -9.62
C THR A 47 -5.72 6.59 -9.50
N TRP A 48 -4.76 7.36 -10.02
CA TRP A 48 -3.34 7.01 -9.95
C TRP A 48 -2.83 7.06 -8.51
N VAL A 49 -3.09 8.16 -7.79
CA VAL A 49 -2.67 8.32 -6.39
C VAL A 49 -3.30 7.25 -5.51
N THR A 50 -4.60 6.97 -5.65
CA THR A 50 -5.24 5.90 -4.89
C THR A 50 -4.67 4.53 -5.23
N GLY A 51 -4.37 4.26 -6.51
CA GLY A 51 -3.71 3.03 -6.94
C GLY A 51 -2.32 2.84 -6.32
N VAL A 52 -1.49 3.88 -6.30
CA VAL A 52 -0.15 3.84 -5.66
C VAL A 52 -0.26 3.64 -4.16
N VAL A 53 -1.19 4.33 -3.49
CA VAL A 53 -1.45 4.15 -2.05
C VAL A 53 -1.90 2.71 -1.75
N LEU A 54 -2.83 2.18 -2.54
CA LEU A 54 -3.28 0.80 -2.39
C LEU A 54 -2.13 -0.20 -2.61
N ALA A 55 -1.27 0.02 -3.61
CA ALA A 55 -0.12 -0.84 -3.86
C ALA A 55 0.86 -0.87 -2.68
N VAL A 56 1.15 0.29 -2.08
CA VAL A 56 2.00 0.41 -0.88
C VAL A 56 1.37 -0.29 0.33
N LEU A 57 0.05 -0.13 0.52
CA LEU A 57 -0.67 -0.82 1.58
C LEU A 57 -0.63 -2.33 1.39
N THR A 58 -0.95 -2.84 0.19
CA THR A 58 -0.89 -4.27 -0.13
C THR A 58 0.50 -4.87 0.10
N ALA A 59 1.55 -4.18 -0.34
CA ALA A 59 2.92 -4.60 -0.06
C ALA A 59 3.22 -4.66 1.46
N SER A 60 2.70 -3.71 2.24
CA SER A 60 2.88 -3.68 3.69
C SER A 60 2.16 -4.85 4.39
N PHE A 61 0.95 -5.20 3.94
CA PHE A 61 0.23 -6.39 4.41
C PHE A 61 1.00 -7.67 4.04
N GLY A 62 1.57 -7.74 2.83
CA GLY A 62 2.39 -8.87 2.40
C GLY A 62 3.61 -9.11 3.30
N VAL A 63 4.32 -8.06 3.73
CA VAL A 63 5.42 -8.24 4.70
C VAL A 63 4.90 -8.73 6.05
N THR A 64 3.78 -8.18 6.50
CA THR A 64 3.22 -8.51 7.83
C THR A 64 2.73 -9.95 7.87
N SER A 65 2.18 -10.48 6.78
CA SER A 65 1.73 -11.88 6.70
C SER A 65 2.88 -12.88 6.84
N TYR A 66 4.07 -12.57 6.33
CA TYR A 66 5.27 -13.40 6.50
C TYR A 66 5.73 -13.55 7.95
N SER A 67 5.41 -12.59 8.81
CA SER A 67 5.91 -12.59 10.17
C SER A 67 5.23 -13.67 11.02
N LEU A 68 3.98 -14.02 10.73
CA LEU A 68 3.09 -14.73 11.65
C LEU A 68 3.35 -16.24 11.80
N PRO A 69 3.74 -16.99 10.74
CA PRO A 69 4.16 -18.39 10.90
C PRO A 69 5.38 -18.54 11.82
N TRP A 70 6.13 -17.44 12.02
CA TRP A 70 7.34 -17.36 12.82
C TRP A 70 8.36 -18.45 12.47
N ASP A 71 8.47 -18.72 11.17
CA ASP A 71 9.44 -19.64 10.58
C ASP A 71 10.75 -18.92 10.26
N GLN A 72 11.74 -19.68 9.78
CA GLN A 72 13.07 -19.12 9.54
C GLN A 72 13.03 -17.92 8.58
N ILE A 73 12.26 -18.02 7.50
CA ILE A 73 12.16 -16.96 6.50
C ILE A 73 11.42 -15.75 7.09
N GLY A 74 10.31 -15.96 7.78
CA GLY A 74 9.52 -14.93 8.44
C GLY A 74 10.31 -14.14 9.48
N TYR A 75 11.05 -14.82 10.36
CA TYR A 75 11.90 -14.17 11.38
C TYR A 75 12.93 -13.24 10.73
N TRP A 76 13.66 -13.71 9.73
CA TRP A 76 14.69 -12.92 9.07
C TRP A 76 14.10 -11.81 8.20
N ALA A 77 12.96 -12.04 7.54
CA ALA A 77 12.24 -11.01 6.80
C ALA A 77 11.80 -9.87 7.73
N VAL A 78 11.20 -10.19 8.89
CA VAL A 78 10.82 -9.20 9.91
C VAL A 78 12.03 -8.43 10.40
N LYS A 79 13.13 -9.11 10.70
CA LYS A 79 14.37 -8.47 11.16
C LYS A 79 14.93 -7.49 10.14
N ILE A 80 14.90 -7.83 8.85
CA ILE A 80 15.35 -6.95 7.76
C ILE A 80 14.41 -5.74 7.65
N VAL A 81 13.10 -5.95 7.52
CA VAL A 81 12.15 -4.87 7.26
C VAL A 81 12.03 -3.91 8.44
N THR A 82 11.87 -4.43 9.65
CA THR A 82 11.83 -3.58 10.85
C THR A 82 13.17 -2.93 11.16
N GLY A 83 14.27 -3.38 10.55
CA GLY A 83 15.60 -2.78 10.67
C GLY A 83 15.89 -1.67 9.66
N VAL A 84 15.02 -1.47 8.66
CA VAL A 84 15.16 -0.40 7.65
C VAL A 84 15.28 0.99 8.29
N PRO A 85 14.45 1.38 9.28
CA PRO A 85 14.49 2.73 9.85
C PRO A 85 15.78 3.03 10.63
N GLU A 86 16.55 2.01 11.02
CA GLU A 86 17.86 2.18 11.68
C GLU A 86 18.85 2.98 10.81
N ALA A 87 18.63 3.03 9.50
CA ALA A 87 19.45 3.83 8.59
C ALA A 87 19.31 5.34 8.82
N ILE A 88 18.23 5.80 9.47
CA ILE A 88 17.94 7.21 9.69
C ILE A 88 18.78 7.72 10.87
N PRO A 89 19.60 8.77 10.67
CA PRO A 89 20.42 9.30 11.75
C PRO A 89 19.54 9.87 12.88
N LEU A 90 20.04 9.79 14.11
CA LEU A 90 19.42 10.31 15.36
C LEU A 90 18.16 9.56 15.83
N ILE A 91 17.21 9.28 14.94
CA ILE A 91 15.90 8.72 15.30
C ILE A 91 15.73 7.24 14.90
N GLY A 92 16.67 6.66 14.16
CA GLY A 92 16.54 5.30 13.64
C GLY A 92 16.43 4.24 14.74
N SER A 93 17.38 4.19 15.67
CA SER A 93 17.38 3.23 16.78
C SER A 93 16.12 3.29 17.66
N PRO A 94 15.68 4.46 18.18
CA PRO A 94 14.46 4.52 18.99
C PRO A 94 13.19 4.16 18.18
N LEU A 95 13.16 4.45 16.87
CA LEU A 95 12.04 4.07 16.02
C LEU A 95 11.97 2.54 15.83
N VAL A 96 13.11 1.88 15.62
CA VAL A 96 13.18 0.41 15.52
C VAL A 96 12.75 -0.26 16.83
N GLU A 97 13.21 0.25 17.97
CA GLU A 97 12.83 -0.28 19.28
C GLU A 97 11.33 -0.09 19.56
N LEU A 98 10.76 1.05 19.17
CA LEU A 98 9.33 1.29 19.26
C LEU A 98 8.52 0.32 18.37
N LEU A 99 8.97 0.08 17.14
CA LEU A 99 8.34 -0.84 16.20
C LEU A 99 8.39 -2.29 16.70
N ARG A 100 9.53 -2.74 17.21
CA ARG A 100 9.75 -4.11 17.69
C ARG A 100 9.22 -4.34 19.10
N GLY A 101 9.08 -3.28 19.90
CA GLY A 101 8.79 -3.35 21.33
C GLY A 101 9.96 -3.83 22.19
N SER A 102 11.16 -3.96 21.62
CA SER A 102 12.41 -4.41 22.28
C SER A 102 13.62 -4.16 21.38
N ALA A 103 14.82 -4.27 21.96
CA ALA A 103 16.09 -4.12 21.23
C ALA A 103 16.29 -5.14 20.10
N SER A 104 15.76 -6.36 20.25
CA SER A 104 15.82 -7.43 19.25
C SER A 104 14.42 -7.90 18.82
N VAL A 105 14.33 -8.53 17.65
CA VAL A 105 13.11 -9.22 17.20
C VAL A 105 12.86 -10.43 18.10
N GLY A 106 11.67 -10.53 18.68
CA GLY A 106 11.30 -11.59 19.61
C GLY A 106 9.80 -11.56 19.96
N GLN A 107 9.46 -12.07 21.14
CA GLN A 107 8.06 -12.25 21.58
C GLN A 107 7.23 -10.96 21.54
N SER A 108 7.80 -9.84 21.99
CA SER A 108 7.17 -8.50 21.95
C SER A 108 6.81 -8.08 20.52
N THR A 109 7.70 -8.37 19.56
CA THR A 109 7.49 -8.07 18.14
C THR A 109 6.39 -8.96 17.57
N LEU A 110 6.45 -10.27 17.84
CA LEU A 110 5.43 -11.22 17.38
C LEU A 110 4.05 -10.84 17.92
N THR A 111 3.92 -10.56 19.21
CA THR A 111 2.64 -10.18 19.82
C THR A 111 2.07 -8.88 19.21
N ARG A 112 2.91 -7.93 18.80
CA ARG A 112 2.46 -6.69 18.13
C ARG A 112 1.97 -6.95 16.70
N LEU A 113 2.62 -7.85 15.97
CA LEU A 113 2.23 -8.21 14.60
C LEU A 113 1.02 -9.16 14.58
N ALA A 114 0.90 -10.05 15.57
CA ALA A 114 -0.20 -11.02 15.71
C ALA A 114 -1.59 -10.40 15.89
N VAL A 115 -1.67 -9.17 16.38
CA VAL A 115 -2.96 -8.45 16.46
C VAL A 115 -3.50 -8.09 15.07
N LEU A 116 -2.62 -7.99 14.06
CA LEU A 116 -3.01 -7.49 12.75
C LEU A 116 -3.62 -8.58 11.85
N GLU A 117 -3.21 -9.84 11.97
CA GLU A 117 -3.74 -10.95 11.15
C GLU A 117 -3.39 -12.34 11.74
N PRO A 118 -4.28 -13.35 11.72
CA PRO A 118 -3.94 -14.73 12.07
C PRO A 118 -3.48 -15.54 10.84
N SER A 119 -2.40 -16.33 10.95
CA SER A 119 -1.87 -17.15 9.84
C SER A 119 -1.74 -18.65 10.17
N MET A 120 -1.39 -19.42 9.14
CA MET A 120 -1.08 -20.86 9.24
C MET A 120 0.31 -21.09 9.90
N ILE A 121 0.46 -22.20 10.62
CA ILE A 121 1.67 -22.58 11.38
C ILE A 121 2.74 -23.16 10.44
N GLY A 122 3.98 -22.65 10.52
CA GLY A 122 5.17 -23.20 9.88
C GLY A 122 6.11 -23.90 10.89
N GLU A 123 7.29 -24.33 10.42
CA GLU A 123 8.35 -24.86 11.31
C GLU A 123 8.96 -23.73 12.17
N PRO A 124 9.21 -23.92 13.47
CA PRO A 124 9.70 -22.85 14.35
C PRO A 124 11.05 -22.25 13.91
N ALA A 125 11.16 -20.91 13.93
CA ALA A 125 12.42 -20.22 13.66
C ALA A 125 13.49 -20.45 14.75
N ASP A 126 14.74 -20.63 14.32
CA ASP A 126 15.94 -20.52 15.16
C ASP A 126 16.64 -19.16 14.93
N PRO A 127 16.65 -18.25 15.93
CA PRO A 127 17.32 -16.94 15.82
C PRO A 127 18.84 -17.01 15.59
N PHE A 128 19.48 -18.15 15.84
CA PHE A 128 20.92 -18.32 15.76
C PHE A 128 21.40 -18.99 14.47
N ALA A 129 20.49 -19.53 13.66
CA ALA A 129 20.80 -20.10 12.35
C ALA A 129 20.42 -19.11 11.24
N THR A 130 21.33 -18.72 10.35
CA THR A 130 20.95 -17.98 9.14
C THR A 130 20.71 -18.98 8.00
N PRO A 131 19.54 -18.99 7.33
CA PRO A 131 19.33 -19.87 6.18
C PRO A 131 20.24 -19.44 5.01
N LEU A 132 20.58 -20.40 4.14
CA LEU A 132 21.58 -20.22 3.06
C LEU A 132 21.19 -19.15 2.04
N GLU A 133 19.90 -18.96 1.78
CA GLU A 133 19.39 -17.97 0.85
C GLU A 133 18.06 -17.37 1.37
N ILE A 134 18.09 -16.09 1.76
CA ILE A 134 16.90 -15.33 2.17
C ILE A 134 16.51 -14.44 0.99
N LEU A 135 15.64 -14.95 0.12
CA LEU A 135 15.06 -14.17 -0.97
C LEU A 135 13.68 -13.67 -0.54
N PRO A 136 13.34 -12.40 -0.81
CA PRO A 136 11.98 -11.94 -0.61
C PRO A 136 11.07 -12.49 -1.71
N GLU A 137 9.78 -12.19 -1.66
CA GLU A 137 8.89 -12.54 -2.78
C GLU A 137 9.29 -11.84 -4.08
N TRP A 138 8.89 -12.43 -5.21
CA TRP A 138 9.21 -11.94 -6.55
C TRP A 138 8.83 -10.47 -6.76
N TYR A 139 7.75 -10.00 -6.12
CA TYR A 139 7.28 -8.62 -6.26
C TYR A 139 8.10 -7.61 -5.43
N PHE A 140 8.89 -8.08 -4.45
CA PHE A 140 9.85 -7.27 -3.71
C PHE A 140 11.25 -7.26 -4.35
N PHE A 141 11.54 -8.15 -5.30
CA PHE A 141 12.85 -8.26 -5.93
C PHE A 141 13.41 -6.94 -6.48
N PRO A 142 12.65 -6.12 -7.22
CA PRO A 142 13.20 -4.87 -7.77
C PRO A 142 13.71 -3.93 -6.68
N VAL A 143 12.96 -3.83 -5.59
CA VAL A 143 13.29 -2.96 -4.45
C VAL A 143 14.44 -3.55 -3.63
N PHE A 144 14.48 -4.87 -3.47
CA PHE A 144 15.57 -5.59 -2.80
C PHE A 144 16.92 -5.46 -3.53
N GLN A 145 16.91 -5.45 -4.86
CA GLN A 145 18.13 -5.27 -5.66
C GLN A 145 18.74 -3.87 -5.48
N ILE A 146 17.94 -2.84 -5.24
CA ILE A 146 18.43 -1.50 -4.91
C ILE A 146 19.26 -1.55 -3.62
N LEU A 147 18.78 -2.26 -2.58
CA LEU A 147 19.52 -2.42 -1.33
C LEU A 147 20.83 -3.20 -1.51
N ARG A 148 20.88 -4.19 -2.41
CA ARG A 148 22.08 -4.99 -2.65
C ARG A 148 23.14 -4.26 -3.47
N THR A 149 22.72 -3.40 -4.39
CA THR A 149 23.62 -2.70 -5.32
C THR A 149 24.21 -1.44 -4.73
N VAL A 150 23.52 -0.81 -3.77
CA VAL A 150 23.95 0.45 -3.16
C VAL A 150 24.79 0.18 -1.90
N PRO A 151 26.10 0.51 -1.89
CA PRO A 151 27.01 0.18 -0.79
C PRO A 151 26.82 1.04 0.47
N ASN A 152 25.77 1.87 0.51
CA ASN A 152 25.43 2.72 1.65
C ASN A 152 23.99 2.43 2.10
N LYS A 153 23.82 2.04 3.37
CA LYS A 153 22.52 1.64 3.95
C LYS A 153 21.49 2.78 3.85
N LEU A 154 21.86 4.01 4.22
CA LEU A 154 20.96 5.17 4.16
C LEU A 154 20.52 5.47 2.74
N LEU A 155 21.47 5.51 1.79
CA LEU A 155 21.17 5.78 0.39
C LEU A 155 20.27 4.69 -0.22
N GLY A 156 20.54 3.41 0.09
CA GLY A 156 19.70 2.30 -0.35
C GLY A 156 18.25 2.46 0.12
N VAL A 157 18.06 2.77 1.41
CA VAL A 157 16.72 3.02 1.99
C VAL A 157 16.03 4.22 1.35
N LEU A 158 16.76 5.33 1.17
CA LEU A 158 16.21 6.52 0.51
C LEU A 158 15.75 6.21 -0.92
N LEU A 159 16.53 5.41 -1.66
CA LEU A 159 16.18 5.01 -3.02
C LEU A 159 14.93 4.11 -3.04
N MET A 160 14.79 3.16 -2.10
CA MET A 160 13.57 2.36 -2.00
C MET A 160 12.33 3.23 -1.75
N VAL A 161 12.40 4.18 -0.82
CA VAL A 161 11.28 5.08 -0.48
C VAL A 161 11.01 6.06 -1.62
N SER A 162 12.03 6.42 -2.40
CA SER A 162 11.88 7.32 -3.54
C SER A 162 11.02 6.73 -4.65
N VAL A 163 10.92 5.40 -4.79
CA VAL A 163 10.10 4.75 -5.82
C VAL A 163 8.61 5.07 -5.66
N PRO A 164 7.93 4.72 -4.55
CA PRO A 164 6.52 5.06 -4.36
C PRO A 164 6.30 6.58 -4.28
N LEU A 165 7.21 7.34 -3.67
CA LEU A 165 7.11 8.81 -3.63
C LEU A 165 7.19 9.42 -5.04
N GLY A 166 8.11 8.94 -5.88
CA GLY A 166 8.24 9.36 -7.27
C GLY A 166 6.98 9.06 -8.06
N LEU A 167 6.43 7.85 -7.91
CA LEU A 167 5.15 7.46 -8.52
C LEU A 167 4.02 8.40 -8.09
N LEU A 168 3.95 8.83 -6.83
CA LEU A 168 2.94 9.80 -6.39
C LEU A 168 3.06 11.16 -7.10
N THR A 169 4.26 11.56 -7.53
CA THR A 169 4.46 12.85 -8.22
C THR A 169 4.12 12.82 -9.70
N VAL A 170 4.26 11.67 -10.39
CA VAL A 170 4.03 11.49 -11.84
C VAL A 170 2.80 12.23 -12.40
N PRO A 171 1.59 12.11 -11.81
CA PRO A 171 0.40 12.78 -12.34
C PRO A 171 0.54 14.31 -12.44
N PHE A 172 1.26 14.93 -11.50
CA PHE A 172 1.38 16.39 -11.42
C PHE A 172 2.36 16.96 -12.44
N TRP A 173 3.43 16.22 -12.78
CA TRP A 173 4.36 16.60 -13.85
C TRP A 173 3.65 16.67 -15.20
N ARG A 174 2.78 15.69 -15.48
CA ARG A 174 2.00 15.65 -16.71
C ARG A 174 1.01 16.80 -16.84
N MET A 175 0.40 17.22 -15.73
CA MET A 175 -0.50 18.38 -15.70
C MET A 175 0.24 19.68 -16.02
N SER A 176 1.44 19.87 -15.44
CA SER A 176 2.29 21.04 -15.69
C SER A 176 2.70 21.18 -17.16
N ILE A 177 2.92 20.06 -17.86
CA ILE A 177 3.25 20.08 -19.29
C ILE A 177 2.01 20.37 -20.14
N ASN A 178 0.88 19.70 -19.88
CA ASN A 178 -0.33 19.87 -20.67
C ASN A 178 -0.95 21.27 -20.53
N SER A 179 -0.86 21.89 -19.35
CA SER A 179 -1.32 23.26 -19.17
C SER A 179 -0.52 24.24 -20.02
N LYS A 180 0.82 24.11 -20.05
CA LYS A 180 1.70 24.94 -20.88
C LYS A 180 1.41 24.82 -22.38
N ILE A 181 1.23 23.60 -22.90
CA ILE A 181 0.89 23.38 -24.32
C ILE A 181 -0.43 24.07 -24.70
N HIS A 182 -1.42 24.11 -23.81
CA HIS A 182 -2.67 24.81 -24.06
C HIS A 182 -2.55 26.33 -24.02
N PHE A 183 -1.63 26.89 -23.22
CA PHE A 183 -1.35 28.33 -23.22
C PHE A 183 -0.55 28.77 -24.44
N ASP A 184 0.37 27.93 -24.94
CA ASP A 184 1.17 28.23 -26.14
C ASP A 184 0.38 28.07 -27.47
N ALA A 185 -0.82 27.48 -27.41
CA ALA A 185 -1.69 27.24 -28.56
C ALA A 185 -2.84 28.26 -28.71
N GLN A 186 -2.85 29.34 -27.91
CA GLN A 186 -3.78 30.46 -27.97
C GLN A 186 -3.05 31.75 -28.39
#